data_AF-A0A8T4A955-F1
#
_entry.id   AF-A0A8T4A955-F1
#
_cell.length_a   1.000
_cell.length_b   1.000
_cell.length_c   1.000
_cell.angle_alpha   90.00
_cell.angle_beta   90.00
_cell.angle_gamma   90.00
#
_symmetry.space_group_name_H-M   'P 1'
#
loop_
_entity.id
_entity.type
_entity.pdbx_description
1 polymer ?
#
loop_
_entity_poly.entity_id
_entity_poly.type
_entity_poly.pdbx_seq_one_letter_code
_entity_poly.pdbx_strand_id
1 'polypeptide(L)'
;MKNCPICKTGKIISTEDIITDLDGYFFVVKGTRCDKCGEEFIDEQEGQKMITIAKRMGLWGQQLKLHRKLSKSARGTVLRIPIDIEKELHLKGNEDVAISKVGRKIVIEIE
;
A
#
# COMPACT_ATOMS: atom_id res chain seq x y z
N MET A 1 -27.42 17.68 -9.11
CA MET A 1 -27.12 16.24 -9.33
C MET A 1 -26.34 16.14 -10.63
N LYS A 2 -25.09 15.65 -10.59
CA LYS A 2 -24.28 15.47 -11.80
C LYS A 2 -24.56 14.08 -12.40
N ASN A 3 -24.64 14.01 -13.72
CA ASN A 3 -24.68 12.72 -14.42
C ASN A 3 -23.33 12.02 -14.29
N CYS A 4 -23.35 10.69 -14.21
CA CYS A 4 -22.14 9.90 -14.17
C CYS A 4 -21.30 10.12 -15.44
N PRO A 5 -20.00 10.49 -15.32
CA PRO A 5 -19.15 10.71 -16.49
C PRO A 5 -18.87 9.41 -17.29
N ILE A 6 -19.01 8.24 -16.66
CA ILE A 6 -18.75 6.94 -17.28
C ILE A 6 -19.94 6.46 -18.09
N CYS A 7 -21.10 6.26 -17.46
CA CYS A 7 -22.27 5.67 -18.14
C CYS A 7 -23.23 6.71 -18.71
N LYS A 8 -23.03 8.01 -18.42
CA LYS A 8 -23.80 9.19 -18.88
C LYS A 8 -25.31 9.19 -18.59
N THR A 9 -25.82 8.10 -18.05
CA THR A 9 -27.24 7.81 -17.86
C THR A 9 -27.61 7.59 -16.40
N GLY A 10 -26.63 7.27 -15.54
CA GLY A 10 -26.80 7.14 -14.10
C GLY A 10 -26.57 8.46 -13.36
N LYS A 11 -27.11 8.54 -12.14
CA LYS A 11 -26.96 9.66 -11.23
C LYS A 11 -25.89 9.34 -10.19
N ILE A 12 -25.11 10.34 -9.84
CA ILE A 12 -24.13 10.25 -8.77
C ILE A 12 -24.85 10.50 -7.43
N ILE A 13 -24.82 9.50 -6.54
CA ILE A 13 -25.39 9.55 -5.18
C ILE A 13 -24.27 9.52 -4.13
N SER A 14 -24.45 10.20 -3.00
CA SER A 14 -23.47 10.18 -1.90
C SER A 14 -23.47 8.84 -1.19
N THR A 15 -22.28 8.38 -0.79
CA THR A 15 -22.11 7.16 0.00
C THR A 15 -20.94 7.30 0.98
N GLU A 16 -20.95 6.51 2.06
CA GLU A 16 -19.94 6.56 3.13
C GLU A 16 -19.18 5.24 3.31
N ASP A 17 -19.33 4.31 2.36
CA ASP A 17 -18.89 2.93 2.45
C ASP A 17 -17.92 2.51 1.33
N ILE A 18 -17.22 3.45 0.70
CA ILE A 18 -16.25 3.13 -0.36
C ILE A 18 -15.03 2.48 0.30
N ILE A 19 -14.74 1.24 -0.08
CA ILE A 19 -13.60 0.48 0.43
C ILE A 19 -12.44 0.60 -0.54
N THR A 20 -11.35 1.22 -0.10
CA THR A 20 -10.10 1.32 -0.87
C THR A 20 -9.03 0.43 -0.24
N ASP A 21 -8.44 -0.46 -1.05
CA ASP A 21 -7.27 -1.24 -0.67
C ASP A 21 -6.00 -0.46 -1.03
N LEU A 22 -5.12 -0.29 -0.04
CA LEU A 22 -3.78 0.22 -0.24
C LEU A 22 -2.76 -0.67 0.50
N ASP A 23 -2.01 -1.44 -0.28
CA ASP A 23 -1.00 -2.40 0.20
C ASP A 23 -1.52 -3.38 1.28
N GLY A 24 -2.78 -3.82 1.16
CA GLY A 24 -3.42 -4.77 2.09
C GLY A 24 -4.10 -4.11 3.29
N TYR A 25 -4.10 -2.78 3.36
CA TYR A 25 -4.87 -2.00 4.33
C TYR A 25 -6.15 -1.50 3.68
N PHE A 26 -7.28 -1.74 4.35
CA PHE A 26 -8.59 -1.29 3.88
C PHE A 26 -8.96 0.03 4.53
N PHE A 27 -9.20 1.05 3.71
CA PHE A 27 -9.72 2.34 4.11
C PHE A 27 -11.19 2.44 3.73
N VAL A 28 -12.04 2.80 4.69
CA VAL A 28 -13.45 3.13 4.43
C VAL A 28 -13.55 4.64 4.32
N VAL A 29 -13.91 5.13 3.13
CA VAL A 29 -13.93 6.57 2.81
C VAL A 29 -15.28 7.00 2.29
N LYS A 30 -15.59 8.29 2.47
CA LYS A 30 -16.79 8.90 1.91
C LYS A 30 -16.56 9.36 0.48
N GLY A 31 -17.63 9.36 -0.29
CA GLY A 31 -17.61 9.82 -1.66
C GLY A 31 -18.97 9.68 -2.31
N THR A 32 -18.94 9.31 -3.57
CA THR A 32 -20.16 9.16 -4.36
C THR A 32 -20.10 7.91 -5.23
N ARG A 33 -21.26 7.28 -5.43
CA ARG A 33 -21.42 6.09 -6.26
C ARG A 33 -22.45 6.35 -7.35
N CYS A 34 -22.25 5.81 -8.54
CA CYS A 34 -23.25 5.84 -9.60
C CYS A 34 -24.34 4.79 -9.33
N ASP A 35 -25.60 5.21 -9.31
CA ASP A 35 -26.76 4.33 -9.07
C ASP A 35 -27.00 3.26 -10.16
N LYS A 36 -26.36 3.42 -11.32
CA LYS A 36 -26.58 2.57 -12.49
C LYS A 36 -25.40 1.67 -12.85
N CYS A 37 -24.20 2.23 -12.89
CA CYS A 37 -22.99 1.46 -13.26
C CYS A 37 -22.09 1.12 -12.07
N GLY A 38 -22.42 1.60 -10.87
CA GLY A 38 -21.66 1.29 -9.65
C GLY A 38 -20.33 2.01 -9.51
N GLU A 39 -19.96 2.90 -10.45
CA GLU A 39 -18.70 3.64 -10.39
C GLU A 39 -18.60 4.48 -9.11
N GLU A 40 -17.47 4.39 -8.42
CA GLU A 40 -17.21 5.08 -7.16
C GLU A 40 -16.21 6.22 -7.35
N PHE A 41 -16.50 7.35 -6.73
CA PHE A 41 -15.64 8.54 -6.74
C PHE A 41 -15.41 8.97 -5.30
N ILE A 42 -14.15 8.99 -4.88
CA ILE A 42 -13.75 9.42 -3.55
C ILE A 42 -13.76 10.94 -3.51
N ASP A 43 -14.29 11.53 -2.42
CA ASP A 43 -14.24 12.97 -2.23
C ASP A 43 -12.79 13.44 -2.06
N GLU A 44 -12.43 14.57 -2.66
CA GLU A 44 -11.05 15.08 -2.64
C GLU A 44 -10.49 15.22 -1.22
N GLN A 45 -11.33 15.69 -0.27
CA GLN A 45 -10.95 15.82 1.13
C GLN A 45 -10.66 14.47 1.79
N GLU A 46 -11.47 13.44 1.51
CA GLU A 46 -11.29 12.09 2.04
C GLU A 46 -10.08 11.41 1.40
N GLY A 47 -9.89 11.58 0.09
CA GLY A 47 -8.69 11.14 -0.61
C GLY A 47 -7.41 11.72 0.00
N GLN A 48 -7.40 13.03 0.30
CA GLN A 48 -6.24 13.67 0.92
C GLN A 48 -5.98 13.18 2.35
N LYS A 49 -7.05 12.91 3.14
CA LYS A 49 -6.92 12.30 4.46
C LYS A 49 -6.33 10.90 4.36
N MET A 50 -6.84 10.07 3.46
CA MET A 50 -6.33 8.71 3.20
C MET A 50 -4.84 8.76 2.84
N ILE A 51 -4.44 9.64 1.92
CA ILE A 51 -3.03 9.84 1.54
C ILE A 51 -2.18 10.25 2.75
N THR A 52 -2.68 11.16 3.58
CA THR A 52 -1.95 11.62 4.77
C THR A 52 -1.75 10.50 5.79
N ILE A 53 -2.78 9.67 6.01
CA ILE A 53 -2.71 8.50 6.89
C ILE A 53 -1.75 7.47 6.31
N ALA A 54 -1.87 7.16 5.02
CA ALA A 54 -0.99 6.22 4.34
C ALA A 54 0.49 6.67 4.36
N LYS A 55 0.78 7.97 4.23
CA LYS A 55 2.12 8.53 4.40
C LYS A 55 2.65 8.35 5.82
N ARG A 56 1.82 8.61 6.85
CA ARG A 56 2.21 8.40 8.25
C ARG A 56 2.46 6.92 8.57
N MET A 57 1.72 6.03 7.92
CA MET A 57 1.89 4.59 8.05
C MET A 57 3.04 4.02 7.19
N GLY A 58 3.76 4.87 6.44
CA GLY A 58 4.82 4.41 5.54
C GLY A 58 4.33 3.58 4.35
N LEU A 59 3.02 3.56 4.09
CA LEU A 59 2.39 2.84 2.97
C LEU A 59 2.42 3.66 1.67
N TRP A 60 2.59 4.98 1.79
CA TRP A 60 2.48 5.90 0.66
C TRP A 60 3.85 6.35 0.16
N GLY A 61 4.27 5.78 -0.97
CA GLY A 61 5.49 6.18 -1.67
C GLY A 61 6.61 5.17 -1.50
N GLN A 62 7.01 4.61 -2.64
CA GLN A 62 8.14 3.70 -2.87
C GLN A 62 8.08 2.37 -2.12
N GLN A 63 7.37 1.43 -2.74
CA GLN A 63 7.92 0.09 -2.84
C GLN A 63 9.29 0.21 -3.53
N LEU A 64 10.38 0.27 -2.75
CA LEU A 64 11.75 0.12 -3.24
C LEU A 64 11.87 -1.30 -3.81
N LYS A 65 11.27 -1.57 -4.98
CA LYS A 65 11.42 -2.80 -5.74
C LYS A 65 12.79 -2.79 -6.39
N LEU A 66 13.81 -2.88 -5.55
CA LEU A 66 15.18 -3.04 -5.96
C LEU A 66 15.36 -4.50 -6.38
N HIS A 67 15.28 -4.76 -7.69
CA HIS A 67 15.57 -6.06 -8.25
C HIS A 67 17.06 -6.37 -8.05
N ARG A 68 17.38 -7.33 -7.18
CA ARG A 68 18.75 -7.77 -6.91
C ARG A 68 18.85 -9.28 -7.08
N LYS A 69 19.98 -9.72 -7.62
CA LYS A 69 20.33 -11.14 -7.69
C LYS A 69 20.73 -11.61 -6.30
N LEU A 70 20.20 -12.75 -5.87
CA LEU A 70 20.64 -13.42 -4.65
C LEU A 70 22.07 -13.92 -4.84
N SER A 71 22.92 -13.66 -3.85
CA SER A 71 24.29 -14.13 -3.84
C SER A 71 24.39 -15.48 -3.14
N LYS A 72 25.40 -16.28 -3.48
CA LYS A 72 25.75 -17.51 -2.77
C LYS A 72 26.94 -17.24 -1.87
N SER A 73 26.87 -17.71 -0.62
CA SER A 73 28.02 -17.74 0.29
C SER A 73 28.10 -19.11 0.92
N ALA A 74 29.19 -19.82 0.65
CA ALA A 74 29.42 -21.20 1.07
C ALA A 74 28.19 -22.10 0.82
N ARG A 75 27.51 -22.55 1.89
CA ARG A 75 26.34 -23.43 1.82
C ARG A 75 24.99 -22.68 1.77
N GLY A 76 25.00 -21.35 1.87
CA GLY A 76 23.82 -20.52 2.04
C GLY A 76 23.55 -19.53 0.91
N THR A 77 22.37 -18.92 0.97
CA THR A 77 21.97 -17.80 0.12
C THR A 77 22.06 -16.52 0.94
N VAL A 78 22.66 -15.47 0.36
CA VAL A 78 22.81 -14.16 1.00
C VAL A 78 21.91 -13.16 0.31
N LEU A 79 21.08 -12.49 1.10
CA LEU A 79 20.34 -11.30 0.71
C LEU A 79 20.95 -10.11 1.46
N ARG A 80 21.52 -9.16 0.72
CA ARG A 80 22.01 -7.91 1.30
C ARG A 80 20.88 -6.90 1.34
N ILE A 81 20.66 -6.27 2.49
CA ILE A 81 19.75 -5.13 2.63
C ILE A 81 20.42 -3.92 1.94
N PRO A 82 19.75 -3.28 0.94
CA PRO A 82 20.25 -2.06 0.32
C PRO A 82 20.35 -0.90 1.31
N ILE A 83 21.31 0.01 1.10
CA ILE A 83 21.59 1.13 2.00
C ILE A 83 20.39 2.08 2.18
N ASP A 84 19.51 2.17 1.18
CA ASP A 84 18.30 2.99 1.25
C ASP A 84 17.33 2.45 2.30
N ILE A 85 17.08 1.14 2.29
CA ILE A 85 16.25 0.43 3.27
C ILE A 85 16.92 0.44 4.65
N GLU A 86 18.24 0.27 4.71
CA GLU A 86 19.03 0.33 5.94
C GLU A 86 18.87 1.69 6.64
N LYS A 87 18.93 2.79 5.87
CA LYS A 87 18.73 4.15 6.39
C LYS A 87 17.29 4.42 6.81
N GLU A 88 16.32 3.94 6.03
CA GLU A 88 14.89 4.13 6.30
C GLU A 88 14.43 3.37 7.55
N LEU A 89 14.92 2.15 7.73
CA LEU A 89 14.66 1.32 8.91
C LEU A 89 15.62 1.61 10.08
N HIS A 90 16.55 2.55 9.93
CA HIS A 90 17.57 2.89 10.93
C HIS A 90 18.37 1.69 11.48
N LEU A 91 18.65 0.72 10.62
CA LEU A 91 19.39 -0.49 10.98
C LEU A 91 20.85 -0.16 11.29
N LYS A 92 21.38 -0.74 12.36
CA LYS A 92 22.77 -0.60 12.84
C LYS A 92 23.56 -1.90 12.71
N GLY A 93 22.90 -3.00 12.38
CA GLY A 93 23.51 -4.31 12.13
C GLY A 93 23.65 -5.18 13.38
N ASN A 94 23.00 -4.80 14.48
CA ASN A 94 22.98 -5.54 15.75
C ASN A 94 21.55 -5.84 16.23
N GLU A 95 20.55 -5.59 15.38
CA GLU A 95 19.16 -5.91 15.62
C GLU A 95 18.91 -7.42 15.51
N ASP A 96 18.08 -7.94 16.40
CA ASP A 96 17.52 -9.27 16.26
C ASP A 96 16.37 -9.21 15.24
N VAL A 97 16.36 -10.17 14.31
CA VAL A 97 15.35 -10.23 13.25
C VAL A 97 14.74 -11.62 13.16
N ALA A 98 13.41 -11.66 13.09
CA ALA A 98 12.66 -12.85 12.75
C ALA A 98 12.59 -13.00 11.23
N ILE A 99 13.01 -14.16 10.71
CA ILE A 99 12.90 -14.48 9.28
C ILE A 99 11.85 -15.58 9.11
N SER A 100 10.76 -15.26 8.42
CA SER A 100 9.66 -16.18 8.18
C SER A 100 9.33 -16.31 6.69
N LYS A 101 8.65 -17.40 6.34
CA LYS A 101 8.17 -17.65 4.98
C LYS A 101 6.65 -17.56 4.95
N VAL A 102 6.13 -16.66 4.14
CA VAL A 102 4.68 -16.51 3.89
C VAL A 102 4.40 -16.77 2.41
N GLY A 103 3.88 -17.96 2.09
CA GLY A 103 3.63 -18.38 0.71
C GLY A 103 4.91 -18.45 -0.12
N ARG A 104 5.06 -17.57 -1.12
CA ARG A 104 6.28 -17.40 -1.95
C ARG A 104 7.14 -16.19 -1.53
N LYS A 105 6.81 -15.55 -0.42
CA LYS A 105 7.51 -14.37 0.10
C LYS A 105 8.38 -14.74 1.30
N ILE A 106 9.49 -14.04 1.44
CA ILE A 106 10.29 -14.00 2.68
C ILE A 106 9.88 -12.72 3.40
N VAL A 107 9.53 -12.84 4.67
CA VAL A 107 9.19 -11.72 5.54
C VAL A 107 10.28 -11.64 6.60
N ILE A 108 10.79 -10.43 6.82
CA ILE A 108 11.82 -10.14 7.81
C ILE A 108 11.25 -9.06 8.71
N GLU A 109 11.15 -9.36 10.01
CA GLU A 109 10.59 -8.49 11.04
C GLU A 109 11.69 -8.19 12.06
N ILE A 110 11.81 -6.92 12.48
CA ILE A 110 12.76 -6.50 13.52
C ILE A 110 12.08 -6.73 14.87
N GLU A 111 12.78 -7.39 15.81
CA GLU A 111 12.30 -7.61 17.19
C GLU A 111 12.63 -6.44 18.13
#